data_AF-A0AAW7WAC2-F1
#
_entry.id   AF-A0AAW7WAC2-F1
#
_cell.length_a   1.000
_cell.length_b   1.000
_cell.length_c   1.000
_cell.angle_alpha   90.00
_cell.angle_beta   90.00
_cell.angle_gamma   90.00
#
_symmetry.space_group_name_H-M   'P 1'
#
loop_
_entity.id
_entity.type
_entity.pdbx_description
1 polymer ?
#
loop_
_entity_poly.entity_id
_entity_poly.type
_entity_poly.pdbx_seq_one_letter_code
_entity_poly.pdbx_strand_id
1 'polypeptide(L)'
;MPLVSSCLGNFRMDDLKLMVKRCDEAIEQTPDQADLHRDRALVWTLLGNQAKACDDVELALSLLKQSSQPVDPMLQHELQVRQSTCKQSRTMAESD
;
A
#
# COMPACT_ATOMS: atom_id res chain seq x y z
N MET A 1 22.51 -1.29 -1.50
CA MET A 1 21.59 -2.29 -0.93
C MET A 1 20.54 -2.60 -1.97
N PRO A 2 20.13 -3.87 -2.16
CA PRO A 2 18.99 -4.14 -3.02
C PRO A 2 17.74 -3.60 -2.33
N LEU A 3 16.93 -2.85 -3.07
CA LEU A 3 15.58 -2.46 -2.67
C LEU A 3 14.80 -3.75 -2.41
N VAL A 4 14.21 -3.91 -1.22
CA VAL A 4 13.25 -4.99 -1.00
C VAL A 4 12.02 -4.61 -1.81
N SER A 5 11.90 -5.15 -3.02
CA SER A 5 10.89 -4.72 -3.97
C SER A 5 9.48 -5.17 -3.61
N SER A 6 9.34 -6.14 -2.69
CA SER A 6 8.03 -6.63 -2.26
C SER A 6 8.09 -7.36 -0.91
N CYS A 7 7.10 -7.13 -0.05
CA CYS A 7 6.88 -7.93 1.15
C CYS A 7 6.04 -9.20 0.88
N LEU A 8 5.51 -9.36 -0.34
CA LEU A 8 4.57 -10.42 -0.73
C LEU A 8 5.24 -11.69 -1.27
N GLY A 9 6.54 -11.88 -1.09
CA GLY A 9 7.22 -13.10 -1.54
C GLY A 9 6.53 -14.36 -0.98
N ASN A 10 6.19 -15.34 -1.83
CA ASN A 10 5.40 -16.52 -1.46
C ASN A 10 4.02 -16.16 -0.86
N PHE A 11 3.34 -15.17 -1.41
CA PHE A 11 1.99 -14.78 -1.00
C PHE A 11 1.02 -15.96 -0.99
N ARG A 12 0.28 -16.10 0.11
CA ARG A 12 -0.79 -17.10 0.27
C ARG A 12 -2.01 -16.45 0.91
N MET A 13 -3.18 -16.75 0.36
CA MET A 13 -4.46 -16.25 0.87
C MET A 13 -4.77 -16.71 2.29
N ASP A 14 -4.23 -17.87 2.71
CA ASP A 14 -4.46 -18.42 4.05
C ASP A 14 -3.71 -17.61 5.14
N ASP A 15 -2.69 -16.84 4.76
CA ASP A 15 -1.70 -16.28 5.68
C ASP A 15 -1.69 -14.73 5.68
N LEU A 16 -2.82 -14.08 5.39
CA LEU A 16 -2.89 -12.61 5.27
C LEU A 16 -2.37 -11.87 6.52
N LYS A 17 -2.63 -12.36 7.73
CA LYS A 17 -2.09 -11.75 8.97
C LYS A 17 -0.57 -11.85 9.07
N LEU A 18 0.01 -12.96 8.63
CA LEU A 18 1.46 -13.09 8.54
C LEU A 18 2.01 -12.12 7.49
N MET A 19 1.28 -11.92 6.39
CA MET A 19 1.69 -11.01 5.35
C MET A 19 1.76 -9.55 5.82
N VAL A 20 0.78 -9.11 6.63
CA VAL A 20 0.84 -7.79 7.28
C VAL A 20 2.14 -7.65 8.07
N LYS A 21 2.48 -8.62 8.93
CA LYS A 21 3.69 -8.56 9.75
C LYS A 21 4.96 -8.46 8.91
N ARG A 22 5.04 -9.23 7.82
CA ARG A 22 6.19 -9.19 6.90
C ARG A 22 6.31 -7.84 6.20
N CYS A 23 5.18 -7.23 5.84
CA CYS A 23 5.19 -5.88 5.29
C CYS A 23 5.58 -4.84 6.34
N ASP A 24 5.13 -4.97 7.58
CA ASP A 24 5.54 -4.11 8.69
C ASP A 24 7.07 -4.17 8.88
N GLU A 25 7.64 -5.37 8.97
CA GLU A 25 9.09 -5.59 9.09
C GLU A 25 9.89 -5.02 7.90
N ALA A 26 9.36 -5.12 6.68
CA ALA A 26 10.00 -4.56 5.48
C ALA A 26 9.97 -3.02 5.48
N ILE A 27 8.84 -2.43 5.89
CA ILE A 27 8.66 -0.99 6.01
C ILE A 27 9.59 -0.42 7.09
N GLU A 28 9.72 -1.10 8.23
CA GLU A 28 10.65 -0.69 9.29
C GLU A 28 12.11 -0.63 8.81
N GLN A 29 12.50 -1.56 7.93
CA GLN A 29 13.85 -1.60 7.35
C GLN A 29 14.06 -0.56 6.25
N THR A 30 12.98 -0.21 5.51
CA THR A 30 13.04 0.63 4.31
C THR A 30 11.79 1.51 4.20
N PRO A 31 11.66 2.53 5.07
CA PRO A 31 10.40 3.27 5.24
C PRO A 31 10.04 4.21 4.08
N ASP A 32 10.96 4.43 3.15
CA ASP A 32 10.79 5.30 1.98
C ASP A 32 10.32 4.55 0.71
N GLN A 33 10.15 3.23 0.78
CA GLN A 33 9.70 2.41 -0.35
C GLN A 33 8.18 2.38 -0.49
N ALA A 34 7.65 3.10 -1.48
CA ALA A 34 6.22 3.17 -1.76
C ALA A 34 5.58 1.80 -2.09
N ASP A 35 6.32 0.89 -2.74
CA ASP A 35 5.87 -0.46 -3.09
C ASP A 35 5.46 -1.28 -1.87
N LEU A 36 6.16 -1.15 -0.74
CA LEU A 36 5.84 -1.90 0.47
C LEU A 36 4.51 -1.46 1.09
N HIS A 37 4.20 -0.17 1.01
CA HIS A 37 2.89 0.34 1.41
C HIS A 37 1.79 -0.11 0.44
N ARG A 38 2.06 -0.10 -0.87
CA ARG A 38 1.14 -0.64 -1.88
C ARG A 38 0.84 -2.12 -1.64
N ASP A 39 1.85 -2.91 -1.29
CA ASP A 39 1.70 -4.32 -0.96
C ASP A 39 0.89 -4.53 0.32
N ARG A 40 1.19 -3.79 1.39
CA ARG A 40 0.42 -3.86 2.63
C ARG A 40 -1.03 -3.43 2.45
N ALA A 41 -1.28 -2.42 1.60
CA ALA A 41 -2.63 -2.00 1.24
C ALA A 41 -3.43 -3.12 0.57
N LEU A 42 -2.81 -3.90 -0.33
CA LEU A 42 -3.44 -5.07 -0.94
C LEU A 42 -3.87 -6.08 0.14
N VAL A 43 -2.98 -6.39 1.08
CA VAL A 43 -3.27 -7.33 2.16
C VAL A 43 -4.40 -6.83 3.06
N TRP A 44 -4.42 -5.53 3.39
CA TRP A 44 -5.51 -4.93 4.16
C TRP A 44 -6.85 -5.00 3.44
N THR A 45 -6.89 -4.76 2.13
CA THR A 45 -8.09 -4.95 1.31
C THR A 45 -8.58 -6.39 1.36
N LEU A 46 -7.68 -7.37 1.26
CA LEU A 46 -8.05 -8.79 1.33
C LEU A 46 -8.54 -9.20 2.73
N LEU A 47 -8.09 -8.51 3.78
CA LEU A 47 -8.60 -8.64 5.15
C LEU A 47 -9.90 -7.87 5.39
N GLY A 48 -10.43 -7.16 4.40
CA GLY A 48 -11.62 -6.32 4.52
C GLY A 48 -11.41 -5.02 5.28
N ASN A 49 -10.16 -4.66 5.62
CA ASN A 49 -9.84 -3.43 6.34
C ASN A 49 -9.54 -2.29 5.35
N GLN A 50 -10.60 -1.73 4.77
CA GLN A 50 -10.47 -0.69 3.76
C GLN A 50 -9.86 0.61 4.29
N ALA A 51 -10.10 0.97 5.56
CA ALA A 51 -9.51 2.15 6.17
C ALA A 51 -7.98 2.08 6.16
N LYS A 52 -7.40 0.99 6.67
CA LYS A 52 -5.94 0.79 6.68
C LYS A 52 -5.35 0.69 5.27
N ALA A 53 -6.07 0.06 4.34
CA ALA A 53 -5.64 0.00 2.95
C ALA A 53 -5.54 1.41 2.33
N CYS A 54 -6.50 2.28 2.63
CA CYS A 54 -6.50 3.66 2.15
C CYS A 54 -5.39 4.51 2.79
N ASP A 55 -5.12 4.34 4.08
CA ASP A 55 -4.01 5.00 4.76
C ASP A 55 -2.67 4.64 4.10
N ASP A 56 -2.46 3.35 3.78
CA ASP A 56 -1.24 2.89 3.08
C ASP A 56 -1.15 3.44 1.65
N VAL A 57 -2.26 3.51 0.91
CA VAL A 57 -2.28 4.12 -0.43
C VAL A 57 -1.91 5.60 -0.40
N GLU A 58 -2.42 6.35 0.59
CA GLU A 58 -2.09 7.76 0.76
C GLU A 58 -0.61 7.98 1.10
N LEU A 59 -0.06 7.14 1.98
CA LEU A 59 1.34 7.18 2.34
C LEU A 59 2.23 6.83 1.14
N ALA A 60 1.90 5.78 0.38
CA ALA A 60 2.63 5.38 -0.82
C ALA A 60 2.70 6.52 -1.86
N LEU A 61 1.57 7.19 -2.13
CA LEU A 61 1.53 8.35 -3.03
C LEU A 61 2.35 9.53 -2.50
N SER A 62 2.39 9.72 -1.19
CA SER A 62 3.18 10.78 -0.56
C SER A 62 4.69 10.49 -0.68
N LEU A 63 5.10 9.24 -0.58
CA LEU A 63 6.48 8.81 -0.80
C LEU A 63 6.90 8.99 -2.27
N LEU A 64 6.05 8.60 -3.23
CA LEU A 64 6.34 8.80 -4.66
C LEU A 64 6.56 10.27 -5.02
N LYS A 65 5.82 11.20 -4.41
CA LYS A 65 6.00 12.65 -4.62
C LYS A 65 7.32 13.18 -4.05
N GLN A 66 7.82 12.56 -2.99
CA GLN A 66 9.06 12.94 -2.31
C GLN A 66 10.28 12.23 -2.89
N SER A 67 10.08 11.17 -3.66
CA SER A 67 11.15 10.40 -4.28
C SER A 67 11.97 11.26 -5.25
N SER A 68 13.29 11.18 -5.12
CA SER A 68 14.24 11.74 -6.09
C SER A 68 14.50 10.80 -7.26
N GLN A 69 14.04 9.55 -7.17
CA GLN A 69 14.21 8.52 -8.18
C GLN A 69 13.05 8.54 -9.18
N PRO A 70 13.28 8.10 -10.43
CA PRO A 70 12.20 7.89 -11.38
C PRO A 70 11.14 6.96 -10.79
N VAL A 71 9.88 7.43 -10.80
CA VAL A 71 8.73 6.66 -10.36
C VAL A 71 8.27 5.75 -11.49
N ASP A 72 7.96 4.49 -11.19
CA ASP A 72 7.28 3.60 -12.15
C ASP A 72 5.87 4.17 -12.45
N PRO A 73 5.57 4.55 -13.70
CA PRO A 73 4.27 5.09 -14.06
C PRO A 73 3.11 4.11 -13.77
N MET A 74 3.37 2.80 -13.81
CA MET A 74 2.35 1.79 -13.52
C MET A 74 1.97 1.80 -12.05
N LEU A 75 2.97 1.82 -11.16
CA LEU A 75 2.75 1.93 -9.72
C LEU A 75 1.99 3.20 -9.36
N GLN A 76 2.41 4.34 -9.95
CA GLN A 76 1.75 5.62 -9.72
C GLN A 76 0.28 5.58 -10.18
N HIS A 77 0.03 5.04 -11.37
CA HIS A 77 -1.33 4.93 -11.90
C HIS A 77 -2.22 4.04 -11.02
N GLU A 78 -1.72 2.87 -10.62
CA GLU A 78 -2.45 1.97 -9.73
C GLU A 78 -2.85 2.67 -8.42
N LEU A 79 -1.91 3.33 -7.77
CA LEU A 79 -2.15 4.00 -6.50
C LEU A 79 -3.16 5.16 -6.64
N GLN A 80 -3.14 5.88 -7.77
CA GLN A 80 -4.14 6.92 -8.07
C GLN A 80 -5.55 6.35 -8.24
N VAL A 81 -5.68 5.21 -8.92
CA VAL A 81 -6.97 4.51 -9.05
C VAL A 81 -7.48 4.08 -7.68
N ARG A 82 -6.63 3.45 -6.85
CA ARG A 82 -7.01 3.05 -5.48
C ARG A 82 -7.38 4.25 -4.60
N GLN A 83 -6.65 5.35 -4.68
CA GLN A 83 -6.95 6.57 -3.93
C GLN A 83 -8.33 7.14 -4.32
N SER A 84 -8.69 7.04 -5.60
CA SER A 84 -9.99 7.51 -6.08
C SER A 84 -11.14 6.71 -5.45
N THR A 85 -11.00 5.38 -5.36
CA THR A 85 -11.93 4.52 -4.63
C THR A 85 -12.00 4.88 -3.15
N CYS A 86 -10.86 5.10 -2.49
CA CYS A 86 -10.81 5.51 -1.08
C CYS A 86 -11.56 6.82 -0.82
N LYS A 87 -11.39 7.83 -1.68
CA LYS A 87 -12.10 9.11 -1.58
C LYS A 87 -13.60 8.94 -1.76
N GLN A 88 -14.02 8.12 -2.72
CA GLN A 88 -15.43 7.84 -2.96
C GLN A 88 -16.10 7.14 -1.76
N SER A 89 -15.44 6.12 -1.20
CA SER A 89 -15.96 5.43 -0.01
C SER A 89 -16.12 6.36 1.19
N ARG A 90 -15.19 7.31 1.38
CA ARG A 90 -15.27 8.30 2.46
C ARG A 90 -16.45 9.26 2.29
N THR A 91 -16.67 9.75 1.07
CA THR A 91 -17.81 10.65 0.80
C THR A 91 -19.16 9.99 1.06
N MET A 92 -19.28 8.68 0.81
CA MET A 92 -20.50 7.92 1.10
C MET A 92 -20.72 7.73 2.61
N ALA A 93 -19.65 7.50 3.38
CA ALA A 93 -19.75 7.34 4.83
C ALA A 93 -20.08 8.64 5.58
N GLU A 94 -19.80 9.81 4.98
CA GLU A 94 -20.12 11.13 5.55
C GLU A 94 -21.55 11.60 5.20
N SER A 95 -22.26 10.87 4.33
CA SER A 95 -23.63 11.21 3.90
C SER A 95 -24.74 10.39 4.59
N ASP A 96 -24.39 9.51 5.52
CA ASP A 96 -25.30 8.73 6.40
C ASP A 96 -25.32 9.31 7.83
#